data_AF-A0A6S7LKU2-F1
#
_entry.id   AF-A0A6S7LKU2-F1
#
_cell.length_a   1.000
_cell.length_b   1.000
_cell.length_c   1.000
_cell.angle_alpha   90.00
_cell.angle_beta   90.00
_cell.angle_gamma   90.00
#
_symmetry.space_group_name_H-M   'P 1'
#
loop_
_entity.id
_entity.type
_entity.pdbx_description
1 polymer ?
#
loop_
_entity_poly.entity_id
_entity_poly.type
_entity_poly.pdbx_seq_one_letter_code
_entity_poly.pdbx_strand_id
1 'polypeptide(L)'
;MARPVVQLLILLLAIPAQYFITLWGSNSTDDTSIKVRKLVTTLQEFCKKWFVPRTWLDELKKLWFYLTDNQGQCVAVEVMKYRSEVGYFGNSPEPRHERSAKVKYRIGQVFLHKSAGYHGVIIGWDTHAR
;
A
#
# COMPACT_ATOMS: atom_id res chain seq x y z
N MET A 1 -4.68 1.07 -35.33
CA MET A 1 -4.89 1.77 -34.03
C MET A 1 -6.30 1.56 -33.43
N ALA A 2 -7.35 1.23 -34.20
CA ALA A 2 -8.71 1.07 -33.66
C ALA A 2 -8.92 -0.20 -32.79
N ARG A 3 -8.26 -1.31 -33.11
CA ARG A 3 -8.37 -2.59 -32.36
C ARG A 3 -8.15 -2.49 -30.84
N PRO A 4 -7.03 -1.91 -30.35
CA PRO A 4 -6.80 -1.80 -28.90
C PRO A 4 -7.79 -0.85 -28.20
N VAL A 5 -8.26 0.19 -28.89
CA VAL A 5 -9.26 1.12 -28.34
C VAL A 5 -10.62 0.42 -28.17
N VAL A 6 -11.02 -0.40 -29.13
CA VAL A 6 -12.24 -1.21 -29.07
C VAL A 6 -12.14 -2.25 -27.96
N GLN A 7 -11.00 -2.92 -27.81
CA GLN A 7 -10.77 -3.89 -26.73
C GLN A 7 -10.85 -3.23 -25.35
N LEU A 8 -10.29 -2.03 -25.19
CA LEU A 8 -10.32 -1.28 -23.94
C LEU A 8 -11.74 -0.78 -23.64
N LEU A 9 -12.48 -0.31 -24.64
CA LEU A 9 -13.90 0.04 -24.50
C LEU A 9 -14.77 -1.14 -24.09
N ILE A 10 -14.53 -2.33 -24.67
CA ILE A 10 -15.25 -3.56 -24.29
C ILE A 10 -14.96 -3.93 -22.84
N LEU A 11 -13.70 -3.89 -22.41
CA LEU A 11 -13.32 -4.14 -21.00
C LEU A 11 -13.96 -3.14 -20.04
N LEU A 12 -14.02 -1.86 -20.43
CA LEU A 12 -14.63 -0.80 -19.63
C LEU A 12 -16.15 -0.99 -19.53
N LEU A 13 -16.79 -1.45 -20.61
CA LEU A 13 -18.23 -1.73 -20.65
C LEU A 13 -18.61 -3.07 -20.00
N ALA A 14 -17.65 -4.00 -19.84
CA ALA A 14 -17.91 -5.31 -19.26
C ALA A 14 -18.39 -5.23 -17.81
N ILE A 15 -17.86 -4.29 -17.02
CA ILE A 15 -18.23 -4.09 -15.61
C ILE A 15 -19.71 -3.65 -15.46
N PRO A 16 -20.18 -2.58 -16.14
CA PRO A 16 -21.61 -2.24 -16.10
C PRO A 16 -22.50 -3.31 -16.74
N ALA A 17 -22.04 -4.01 -17.79
CA ALA A 17 -22.81 -5.09 -18.42
C ALA A 17 -23.01 -6.30 -17.48
N GLN A 18 -21.96 -6.74 -16.78
CA GLN A 18 -22.04 -7.79 -15.76
C GLN A 18 -23.02 -7.41 -14.65
N TYR A 19 -23.03 -6.13 -14.26
CA TYR A 19 -23.95 -5.63 -13.26
C TYR A 19 -25.42 -5.66 -13.71
N PHE A 20 -25.72 -5.21 -14.94
CA PHE A 20 -27.10 -5.24 -15.47
C PHE A 20 -27.67 -6.66 -15.48
N ILE A 21 -26.85 -7.66 -15.81
CA ILE A 21 -27.22 -9.08 -15.78
C ILE A 21 -27.55 -9.52 -14.34
N THR A 22 -26.78 -9.09 -13.34
CA THR A 22 -27.04 -9.43 -11.93
C THR A 22 -28.30 -8.79 -11.35
N LEU A 23 -28.65 -7.58 -11.80
CA LEU A 23 -29.87 -6.90 -11.36
C LEU A 23 -31.13 -7.58 -11.91
N TRP A 24 -31.08 -8.04 -13.17
CA TRP A 24 -32.21 -8.70 -13.83
C TRP A 24 -32.47 -10.12 -13.28
N GLY A 25 -31.45 -10.80 -12.76
CA GLY A 25 -31.58 -12.15 -12.18
C GLY A 25 -32.14 -12.21 -10.76
N SER A 26 -32.35 -11.08 -10.09
CA SER A 26 -32.75 -11.02 -8.67
C SER A 26 -34.26 -10.84 -8.49
N ASN A 27 -35.03 -11.94 -8.52
CA ASN A 27 -36.49 -11.96 -8.30
C ASN A 27 -36.92 -11.74 -6.82
N SER A 28 -36.52 -10.64 -6.18
CA SER A 28 -37.02 -10.26 -4.84
C SER A 28 -37.32 -8.76 -4.77
N THR A 29 -38.60 -8.43 -4.65
CA THR A 29 -39.17 -7.11 -4.94
C THR A 29 -38.89 -6.04 -3.87
N ASP A 30 -38.63 -6.43 -2.62
CA ASP A 30 -38.62 -5.45 -1.52
C ASP A 30 -37.23 -4.84 -1.27
N ASP A 31 -36.16 -5.55 -1.62
CA ASP A 31 -34.76 -5.08 -1.50
C ASP A 31 -34.24 -4.36 -2.74
N THR A 32 -34.99 -4.40 -3.85
CA THR A 32 -34.52 -3.90 -5.15
C THR A 32 -34.29 -2.39 -5.12
N SER A 33 -35.17 -1.63 -4.48
CA SER A 33 -35.06 -0.16 -4.44
C SER A 33 -33.82 0.32 -3.67
N ILE A 34 -33.46 -0.35 -2.57
CA ILE A 34 -32.28 -0.04 -1.77
C ILE A 34 -30.99 -0.43 -2.50
N LYS A 35 -30.98 -1.60 -3.17
CA LYS A 35 -29.85 -2.04 -4.01
C LYS A 35 -29.63 -1.10 -5.20
N VAL A 36 -30.69 -0.66 -5.86
CA VAL A 36 -30.62 0.31 -6.96
C VAL A 36 -30.10 1.66 -6.49
N ARG A 37 -30.57 2.19 -5.36
CA ARG A 37 -30.06 3.46 -4.82
C ARG A 37 -28.58 3.38 -4.43
N LYS A 38 -28.16 2.28 -3.80
CA LYS A 38 -26.75 2.02 -3.50
C LYS A 38 -25.90 1.92 -4.76
N LEU A 39 -26.43 1.37 -5.85
CA LEU A 39 -25.69 1.40 -7.10
C LEU A 39 -25.66 2.79 -7.72
N VAL A 40 -26.79 3.48 -7.82
CA VAL A 40 -26.81 4.79 -8.52
C VAL A 40 -25.82 5.73 -7.85
N THR A 41 -25.72 5.66 -6.52
CA THR A 41 -24.69 6.38 -5.75
C THR A 41 -23.27 5.89 -6.06
N THR A 42 -22.98 4.59 -6.06
CA THR A 42 -21.62 4.09 -6.39
C THR A 42 -21.21 4.34 -7.84
N LEU A 43 -22.14 4.26 -8.79
CA LEU A 43 -21.91 4.55 -10.20
C LEU A 43 -21.74 6.04 -10.43
N GLN A 44 -22.51 6.88 -9.74
CA GLN A 44 -22.34 8.33 -9.79
C GLN A 44 -20.98 8.74 -9.21
N GLU A 45 -20.55 8.14 -8.10
CA GLU A 45 -19.22 8.36 -7.52
C GLU A 45 -18.11 7.85 -8.45
N PHE A 46 -18.30 6.66 -9.04
CA PHE A 46 -17.38 6.08 -10.01
C PHE A 46 -17.23 6.99 -11.24
N CYS A 47 -18.34 7.38 -11.88
CA CYS A 47 -18.32 8.28 -13.02
C CYS A 47 -17.68 9.63 -12.66
N LYS A 48 -18.02 10.22 -11.50
CA LYS A 48 -17.38 11.46 -11.02
C LYS A 48 -15.87 11.30 -10.85
N LYS A 49 -15.40 10.17 -10.32
CA LYS A 49 -13.96 9.91 -10.11
C LYS A 49 -13.24 9.58 -11.42
N TRP A 50 -13.88 8.84 -12.31
CA TRP A 50 -13.34 8.32 -13.57
C TRP A 50 -13.32 9.37 -14.69
N PHE A 51 -14.29 10.29 -14.74
CA PHE A 51 -14.30 11.37 -15.74
C PHE A 51 -13.38 12.54 -15.39
N VAL A 52 -12.69 12.53 -14.24
CA VAL A 52 -11.70 13.55 -13.88
C VAL A 52 -10.32 13.14 -14.44
N PRO A 53 -9.81 13.82 -15.48
CA PRO A 53 -8.56 13.41 -16.15
C PRO A 53 -7.32 13.53 -15.24
N ARG A 54 -7.37 14.40 -14.23
CA ARG A 54 -6.27 14.60 -13.28
C ARG A 54 -6.05 13.38 -12.39
N THR A 55 -7.13 12.75 -11.91
CA THR A 55 -7.07 11.54 -11.07
C THR A 55 -6.37 10.40 -11.79
N TRP A 56 -6.61 10.27 -13.10
CA TRP A 56 -5.97 9.26 -13.93
C TRP A 56 -4.47 9.47 -14.07
N LEU A 57 -4.03 10.70 -14.26
CA LEU A 57 -2.61 11.01 -14.35
C LEU A 57 -1.88 10.66 -13.05
N ASP A 58 -2.51 10.89 -11.90
CA ASP A 58 -1.91 10.57 -10.60
C ASP A 58 -1.90 9.07 -10.31
N GLU A 59 -2.95 8.34 -10.65
CA GLU A 59 -2.97 6.87 -10.53
C GLU A 59 -2.04 6.19 -11.54
N LEU A 60 -1.93 6.71 -12.76
CA LEU A 60 -0.95 6.22 -13.75
C LEU A 60 0.48 6.52 -13.32
N LYS A 61 0.75 7.68 -12.70
CA LYS A 61 2.06 7.96 -12.09
C LYS A 61 2.38 7.01 -10.96
N LYS A 62 1.42 6.69 -10.08
CA LYS A 62 1.60 5.70 -9.01
C LYS A 62 1.87 4.30 -9.59
N LEU A 63 1.11 3.90 -10.60
CA LEU A 63 1.30 2.61 -11.27
C LEU A 63 2.66 2.55 -11.97
N TRP A 64 3.05 3.62 -12.65
CA TRP A 64 4.36 3.74 -13.27
C TRP A 64 5.48 3.69 -12.23
N PHE A 65 5.32 4.38 -11.10
CA PHE A 65 6.26 4.32 -9.98
C PHE A 65 6.35 2.89 -9.42
N TYR A 66 5.23 2.23 -9.16
CA TYR A 66 5.19 0.85 -8.65
C TYR A 66 5.81 -0.18 -9.61
N LEU A 67 5.61 -0.01 -10.92
CA LEU A 67 6.18 -0.90 -11.94
C LEU A 67 7.66 -0.62 -12.21
N THR A 68 8.15 0.58 -11.90
CA THR A 68 9.55 0.99 -12.09
C THR A 68 10.38 0.84 -10.81
N ASP A 69 9.72 0.76 -9.64
CA ASP A 69 10.36 0.56 -8.34
C ASP A 69 10.76 -0.91 -8.18
N ASN A 70 11.91 -1.27 -8.74
CA ASN A 70 12.45 -2.63 -8.71
C ASN A 70 13.30 -2.91 -7.46
N GLN A 71 13.31 -2.03 -6.47
CA GLN A 71 14.07 -2.17 -5.22
C GLN A 71 13.38 -1.35 -4.13
N GLY A 72 12.86 -2.01 -3.09
CA GLY A 72 12.24 -1.34 -1.94
C GLY A 72 13.11 -0.19 -1.43
N GLN A 73 12.59 1.04 -1.56
CA GLN A 73 13.39 2.24 -1.31
C GLN A 73 13.73 2.37 0.17
N CYS A 74 15.01 2.20 0.50
CA CYS A 74 15.59 2.76 1.71
C CYS A 74 15.75 4.26 1.54
N VAL A 75 15.54 5.03 2.62
CA VAL A 75 15.77 6.48 2.65
C VAL A 75 17.17 6.79 2.10
N ALA A 76 17.28 7.77 1.22
CA ALA A 76 18.57 8.21 0.69
C ALA A 76 19.54 8.53 1.85
N VAL A 77 20.72 7.91 1.82
CA VAL A 77 21.72 7.98 2.90
C VAL A 77 22.04 9.43 3.29
N GLU A 78 22.03 10.33 2.32
CA GLU A 78 22.24 11.78 2.51
C GLU A 78 21.16 12.43 3.37
N VAL A 79 19.88 12.08 3.14
CA VAL A 79 18.74 12.58 3.92
C VAL A 79 18.80 12.04 5.35
N MET A 80 19.23 10.79 5.51
CA MET A 80 19.44 10.19 6.82
C MET A 80 20.54 10.90 7.61
N LYS A 81 21.69 11.17 6.98
CA LYS A 81 22.81 11.92 7.58
C LYS A 81 22.45 13.37 7.88
N TYR A 82 21.63 14.01 7.03
CA TYR A 82 21.15 15.37 7.28
C TYR A 82 20.24 15.45 8.53
N ARG A 83 19.39 14.41 8.75
CA ARG A 83 18.51 14.34 9.92
C ARG A 83 19.25 14.03 11.22
N SER A 84 20.32 13.23 11.16
CA SER A 84 21.23 13.01 12.28
C SER A 84 22.61 12.60 11.79
N GLU A 85 23.63 13.37 12.15
CA GLU A 85 25.02 13.10 11.75
C GLU A 85 25.54 11.76 12.29
N VAL A 86 25.07 11.34 13.47
CA VAL A 86 25.50 10.12 14.19
C VAL A 86 24.62 8.90 13.89
N GLY A 87 23.38 9.11 13.41
CA GLY A 87 22.37 8.05 13.23
C GLY A 87 21.71 7.60 14.55
N TYR A 88 20.67 6.77 14.46
CA TYR A 88 19.97 6.18 15.61
C TYR A 88 20.26 4.67 15.70
N PHE A 89 20.26 4.11 16.91
CA PHE A 89 20.40 2.66 17.10
C PHE A 89 19.34 1.88 16.33
N GLY A 90 19.77 0.85 15.60
CA GLY A 90 18.90 0.01 14.79
C GLY A 90 18.62 0.52 13.38
N ASN A 91 18.95 1.77 13.06
CA ASN A 91 18.83 2.34 11.72
C ASN A 91 20.15 2.20 10.96
N SER A 92 20.32 1.09 10.24
CA SER A 92 21.45 0.87 9.33
C SER A 92 21.08 1.36 7.92
N PRO A 93 21.94 2.13 7.25
CA PRO A 93 21.73 2.49 5.84
C PRO A 93 21.86 1.27 4.91
N GLU A 94 22.55 0.22 5.36
CA GLU A 94 22.75 -1.02 4.61
C GLU A 94 21.79 -2.11 5.09
N PRO A 95 21.09 -2.81 4.17
CA PRO A 95 20.26 -3.96 4.49
C PRO A 95 21.09 -5.08 5.16
N ARG A 96 20.59 -5.60 6.28
CA ARG A 96 21.24 -6.69 7.02
C ARG A 96 20.46 -7.97 6.80
N HIS A 97 21.02 -8.88 6.02
CA HIS A 97 20.38 -10.16 5.70
C HIS A 97 20.47 -11.18 6.83
N GLU A 98 21.60 -11.22 7.55
CA GLU A 98 21.86 -12.24 8.56
C GLU A 98 22.14 -11.64 9.94
N ARG A 99 21.60 -12.29 10.97
CA ARG A 99 21.84 -11.92 12.36
C ARG A 99 23.21 -12.40 12.81
N SER A 100 24.05 -11.49 13.31
CA SER A 100 25.35 -11.86 13.88
C SER A 100 25.20 -12.80 15.08
N ALA A 101 26.03 -13.86 15.13
CA ALA A 101 26.04 -14.84 16.23
C ALA A 101 26.35 -14.21 17.61
N LYS A 102 26.98 -13.03 17.64
CA LYS A 102 27.30 -12.29 18.88
C LYS A 102 26.07 -11.67 19.56
N VAL A 103 24.93 -11.57 18.86
CA VAL A 103 23.72 -10.97 19.41
C VAL A 103 22.99 -12.00 20.29
N LYS A 104 22.95 -11.75 21.60
CA LYS A 104 22.33 -12.66 22.57
C LYS A 104 20.80 -12.66 22.51
N TYR A 105 20.19 -11.50 22.27
CA TYR A 105 18.74 -11.31 22.35
C TYR A 105 18.07 -11.29 20.97
N ARG A 106 16.75 -11.48 20.94
CA ARG A 106 15.95 -11.51 19.69
C ARG A 106 15.04 -10.28 19.58
N ILE A 107 14.76 -9.88 18.34
CA ILE A 107 13.75 -8.85 18.04
C ILE A 107 12.38 -9.38 18.49
N GLY A 108 11.58 -8.52 19.12
CA GLY A 108 10.28 -8.86 19.71
C GLY A 108 10.33 -9.43 21.12
N GLN A 109 11.53 -9.74 21.65
CA GLN A 109 11.67 -10.21 23.02
C GLN A 109 11.40 -9.07 24.02
N VAL A 110 10.59 -9.36 25.03
CA VAL A 110 10.35 -8.45 26.17
C VAL A 110 11.50 -8.56 27.16
N PHE A 111 11.99 -7.43 27.67
CA PHE A 111 13.03 -7.39 28.68
C PHE A 111 12.67 -6.44 29.83
N LEU A 112 13.30 -6.68 30.99
CA LEU A 112 13.28 -5.79 32.15
C LEU A 112 14.64 -5.12 32.29
N HIS A 113 14.68 -3.79 32.31
CA HIS A 113 15.92 -3.05 32.49
C HIS A 113 16.42 -3.21 33.92
N LYS A 114 17.62 -3.79 34.11
CA LYS A 114 18.11 -4.18 35.44
C LYS A 114 18.25 -3.04 36.45
N SER A 115 18.67 -1.85 36.01
CA SER A 115 18.89 -0.72 36.92
C SER A 115 17.70 0.24 37.02
N ALA A 116 16.86 0.32 35.98
CA ALA A 116 15.78 1.31 35.90
C ALA A 116 14.38 0.67 36.03
N GLY A 117 14.29 -0.66 36.03
CA GLY A 117 13.06 -1.40 36.31
C GLY A 117 11.95 -1.31 35.26
N TYR A 118 12.17 -0.65 34.12
CA TYR A 118 11.16 -0.57 33.07
C TYR A 118 11.15 -1.80 32.18
N HIS A 119 9.98 -2.11 31.63
CA HIS A 119 9.80 -3.14 30.62
C HIS A 119 9.93 -2.52 29.23
N GLY A 120 10.60 -3.23 28.33
CA GLY A 120 10.75 -2.81 26.94
C GLY A 120 10.68 -3.99 25.98
N VAL A 121 10.52 -3.70 24.70
CA VAL A 121 10.56 -4.68 23.62
C VAL A 121 11.74 -4.36 22.71
N ILE A 122 12.52 -5.37 22.36
CA ILE A 122 13.66 -5.20 21.46
C ILE A 122 13.16 -5.02 20.03
N ILE A 123 13.35 -3.84 19.45
CA ILE A 123 12.94 -3.51 18.08
C ILE A 123 14.04 -3.73 17.04
N GLY A 124 15.28 -3.89 17.46
CA GLY A 124 16.43 -4.03 16.57
C GLY A 124 17.72 -4.31 17.34
N TRP A 125 18.79 -4.59 16.60
CA TRP A 125 20.12 -4.81 17.15
C TRP A 125 21.16 -4.08 16.31
N ASP A 126 22.33 -3.83 16.89
CA ASP A 126 23.51 -3.33 16.20
C ASP A 126 24.75 -4.13 16.65
N THR A 127 25.70 -4.37 15.75
CA THR A 127 26.96 -5.07 16.11
C THR A 127 27.94 -4.14 16.80
N HIS A 128 27.85 -2.84 16.51
CA HIS A 128 28.72 -1.81 17.05
C HIS A 128 27.87 -0.78 17.76
N ALA A 129 28.29 -0.38 18.97
CA ALA A 129 27.80 0.85 19.55
C ALA A 129 28.40 2.02 18.75
N ARG A 130 27.55 2.97 18.33
CA ARG A 130 27.98 4.25 17.77
C ARG A 130 27.94 5.33 18.85
#